data_AF-A0A536QAL5-F1
#
_entry.id   AF-A0A536QAL5-F1
#
_cell.length_a   1.000
_cell.length_b   1.000
_cell.length_c   1.000
_cell.angle_alpha   90.00
_cell.angle_beta   90.00
_cell.angle_gamma   90.00
#
_symmetry.space_group_name_H-M   'P 1'
#
loop_
_entity.id
_entity.type
_entity.pdbx_description
1 polymer ?
#
loop_
_entity_poly.entity_id
_entity_poly.type
_entity_poly.pdbx_seq_one_letter_code
_entity_poly.pdbx_strand_id
1 'polypeptide(L)'
;MDRTTIWLRTGERPPAPDASGVRRRPSADRETDWLRNLEHDPRSRVRIGHAELHANYERSTDPAADLRRTVELLRAKYGPEWVADWYVEMGRIPVKLRIVS
;
A
#
# COMPACT_ATOMS: atom_id res chain seq x y z
N MET A 1 10.98 -0.03 22.76
CA MET A 1 9.59 -0.13 22.28
C MET A 1 9.66 -0.28 20.77
N ASP A 2 9.41 -1.47 20.26
CA ASP A 2 9.34 -1.70 18.81
C ASP A 2 8.14 -0.93 18.27
N ARG A 3 8.41 0.12 17.49
CA ARG A 3 7.38 0.98 16.94
C ARG A 3 6.67 0.22 15.80
N THR A 4 5.44 -0.20 16.07
CA THR A 4 4.59 -0.93 15.12
C THR A 4 4.43 -0.16 13.81
N THR A 5 4.58 -0.87 12.68
CA THR A 5 4.51 -0.31 11.32
C THR A 5 3.28 -0.84 10.60
N ILE A 6 2.55 0.06 9.93
CA ILE A 6 1.46 -0.28 9.02
C ILE A 6 1.99 -0.10 7.60
N TRP A 7 1.80 -1.13 6.77
CA TRP A 7 2.11 -1.10 5.34
C TRP A 7 0.83 -0.97 4.53
N LEU A 8 0.78 0.05 3.68
CA LEU A 8 -0.34 0.31 2.78
C LEU A 8 0.10 0.11 1.33
N ARG A 9 -0.84 -0.36 0.51
CA ARG A 9 -0.69 -0.39 -0.95
C ARG A 9 -1.27 0.88 -1.57
N THR A 10 -0.61 1.38 -2.60
CA THR A 10 -1.19 2.37 -3.52
C THR A 10 -2.07 1.66 -4.56
N GLY A 11 -3.17 2.31 -4.95
CA GLY A 11 -4.12 1.86 -5.98
C GLY A 11 -4.97 0.61 -5.66
N GLU A 12 -6.02 0.42 -6.46
CA GLU A 12 -6.91 -0.75 -6.37
C GLU A 12 -6.33 -1.95 -7.15
N ARG A 13 -6.88 -3.15 -6.89
CA ARG A 13 -6.63 -4.33 -7.71
C ARG A 13 -7.19 -4.04 -9.12
N PRO A 14 -6.42 -4.27 -10.19
CA PRO A 14 -6.97 -4.13 -11.54
C PRO A 14 -8.20 -5.02 -11.72
N PRO A 15 -9.27 -4.54 -12.38
CA PRO A 15 -10.41 -5.38 -12.70
C PRO A 15 -9.97 -6.56 -13.59
N ALA A 16 -10.75 -7.63 -13.56
CA ALA A 16 -10.57 -8.74 -14.50
C ALA A 16 -10.65 -8.23 -15.95
N PRO A 17 -9.90 -8.83 -16.90
CA PRO A 17 -10.04 -8.48 -18.30
C PRO A 17 -11.49 -8.69 -18.76
N ASP A 18 -11.98 -7.80 -19.62
CA ASP A 18 -13.28 -8.00 -20.25
C ASP A 18 -13.22 -9.13 -21.30
N ALA A 19 -14.35 -9.48 -21.91
CA ALA A 19 -14.44 -10.56 -22.89
C ALA A 19 -13.54 -10.38 -24.13
N SER A 20 -12.96 -9.18 -24.34
CA SER A 20 -11.99 -8.90 -25.39
C SER A 20 -10.53 -9.10 -24.95
N GLY A 21 -10.29 -9.53 -23.71
CA GLY A 21 -8.96 -9.63 -23.10
C GLY A 21 -8.38 -8.28 -22.68
N VAL A 22 -9.13 -7.19 -22.88
CA VAL A 22 -8.68 -5.83 -22.57
C VAL A 22 -8.96 -5.52 -21.11
N ARG A 23 -7.92 -5.03 -20.42
CA ARG A 23 -8.06 -4.46 -19.07
C ARG A 23 -8.41 -2.98 -19.22
N ARG A 24 -9.68 -2.63 -19.05
CA ARG A 24 -10.07 -1.22 -18.96
C ARG A 24 -9.53 -0.66 -17.64
N ARG A 25 -8.56 0.26 -17.70
CA ARG A 25 -8.08 0.98 -16.51
C ARG A 25 -9.25 1.79 -15.93
N PRO A 26 -9.68 1.55 -14.69
CA PRO A 26 -10.40 2.59 -13.96
C PRO A 26 -9.42 3.74 -13.77
N SER A 27 -9.84 4.96 -14.15
CA SER A 27 -9.19 6.26 -13.92
C SER A 27 -7.85 6.19 -13.16
N ALA A 28 -6.76 6.38 -13.89
CA ALA A 28 -5.39 6.40 -13.38
C ALA A 28 -5.09 7.58 -12.42
N ASP A 29 -6.07 8.43 -12.09
CA ASP A 29 -5.82 9.72 -11.42
C ASP A 29 -6.12 9.71 -9.91
N ARG A 30 -6.91 8.76 -9.39
CA ARG A 30 -7.14 8.65 -7.93
C ARG A 30 -5.94 8.06 -7.17
N GLU A 31 -4.90 7.66 -7.87
CA GLU A 31 -3.80 6.89 -7.31
C GLU A 31 -2.84 7.72 -6.44
N THR A 32 -2.99 9.05 -6.29
CA THR A 32 -1.93 9.84 -5.64
C THR A 32 -2.33 11.04 -4.77
N ASP A 33 -3.60 11.38 -4.56
CA ASP A 33 -3.90 12.57 -3.73
C ASP A 33 -3.62 12.34 -2.24
N TRP A 34 -4.02 11.19 -1.70
CA TRP A 34 -3.74 10.85 -0.31
C TRP A 34 -2.24 10.65 -0.05
N LEU A 35 -1.49 10.12 -1.03
CA LEU A 35 -0.04 9.96 -0.91
C LEU A 35 0.65 11.32 -0.96
N ARG A 36 0.26 12.20 -1.90
CA ARG A 36 0.77 13.59 -1.96
C ARG A 36 0.48 14.35 -0.66
N ASN A 37 -0.70 14.14 -0.06
CA ASN A 37 -1.03 14.72 1.23
C ASN A 37 -0.10 14.21 2.33
N LEU A 38 0.23 12.92 2.36
CA LEU A 38 1.19 12.35 3.31
C LEU A 38 2.63 12.82 3.07
N GLU A 39 3.02 13.03 1.81
CA GLU A 39 4.33 13.60 1.48
C GLU A 39 4.44 15.07 1.90
N HIS A 40 3.31 15.80 1.92
CA HIS A 40 3.24 17.18 2.37
C HIS A 40 3.14 17.31 3.90
N ASP A 41 2.23 16.57 4.54
CA ASP A 41 2.11 16.44 5.99
C ASP A 41 2.16 14.95 6.38
N PRO A 42 3.24 14.48 7.01
CA PRO A 42 3.39 13.06 7.32
C PRO A 42 2.42 12.60 8.41
N ARG A 43 1.78 13.50 9.17
CA ARG A 43 0.89 13.11 10.26
C ARG A 43 -0.42 12.59 9.71
N SER A 44 -0.84 11.44 10.22
CA SER A 44 -2.04 10.76 9.77
C SER A 44 -2.77 10.06 10.91
N ARG A 45 -4.03 9.74 10.65
CA ARG A 45 -4.84 8.88 11.51
C ARG A 45 -5.27 7.67 10.70
N VAL A 46 -5.05 6.48 11.25
CA VAL A 46 -5.42 5.21 10.62
C VAL A 46 -6.50 4.54 11.46
N ARG A 47 -7.62 4.22 10.82
CA ARG A 47 -8.71 3.47 11.46
C ARG A 47 -8.70 2.02 11.02
N ILE A 48 -8.56 1.10 11.98
CA ILE A 48 -8.57 -0.36 11.76
C ILE A 48 -9.68 -0.95 12.63
N GLY A 49 -10.76 -1.43 12.00
CA GLY A 49 -11.96 -1.81 12.72
C GLY A 49 -12.51 -0.64 13.53
N HIS A 50 -12.57 -0.80 14.85
CA HIS A 50 -13.02 0.23 15.80
C HIS A 50 -11.88 1.06 16.41
N ALA A 51 -10.62 0.71 16.16
CA ALA A 51 -9.47 1.42 16.70
C ALA A 51 -9.07 2.58 15.77
N GLU A 52 -8.79 3.75 16.34
CA GLU A 52 -8.13 4.86 15.67
C GLU A 52 -6.71 5.01 16.22
N LEU A 53 -5.72 5.05 15.34
CA LEU A 53 -4.29 5.10 15.66
C LEU A 53 -3.66 6.32 15.01
N HIS A 54 -2.84 7.05 15.75
CA HIS A 54 -1.99 8.08 15.18
C HIS A 54 -0.78 7.44 14.51
N ALA A 55 -0.44 7.91 13.31
CA ALA A 55 0.71 7.41 12.59
C ALA A 55 1.40 8.50 11.76
N ASN A 56 2.70 8.37 11.58
CA ASN A 56 3.48 9.22 10.69
C ASN A 56 3.91 8.45 9.45
N TYR A 57 3.71 9.05 8.28
CA TYR A 57 4.31 8.58 7.04
C TYR A 57 5.83 8.69 7.11
N GLU A 58 6.49 7.59 6.78
CA GLU A 58 7.93 7.53 6.58
C GLU A 58 8.19 7.29 5.10
N ARG A 59 8.86 8.23 4.44
CA ARG A 59 9.38 8.01 3.09
C ARG A 59 10.37 6.85 3.12
N SER A 60 10.24 5.94 2.16
CA SER A 60 11.14 4.80 2.04
C SER A 60 12.57 5.25 1.72
N THR A 61 13.54 4.69 2.43
CA THR A 61 14.98 4.85 2.14
C THR A 61 15.54 3.64 1.37
N ASP A 62 14.81 2.52 1.35
CA ASP A 62 15.10 1.33 0.54
C ASP A 62 13.77 0.76 0.00
N PRO A 63 13.30 1.26 -1.15
CA PRO A 63 12.03 0.82 -1.73
C PRO A 63 11.99 -0.68 -2.06
N ALA A 64 13.15 -1.27 -2.38
CA ALA A 64 13.22 -2.69 -2.71
C ALA A 64 13.05 -3.56 -1.47
N ALA A 65 13.68 -3.21 -0.35
CA ALA A 65 13.47 -3.91 0.93
C ALA A 65 12.03 -3.72 1.45
N ASP A 66 11.49 -2.52 1.36
CA ASP A 66 10.13 -2.21 1.79
C ASP A 66 9.08 -2.97 0.95
N LEU A 67 9.34 -3.13 -0.35
CA LEU A 67 8.48 -3.94 -1.23
C LEU A 67 8.54 -5.42 -0.84
N ARG A 68 9.75 -5.98 -0.64
CA ARG A 68 9.91 -7.37 -0.18
C ARG A 68 9.14 -7.59 1.12
N ARG A 69 9.27 -6.68 2.10
CA ARG A 69 8.57 -6.77 3.38
C ARG A 69 7.07 -6.71 3.22
N THR A 70 6.57 -5.82 2.37
CA THR A 70 5.13 -5.68 2.10
C THR A 70 4.57 -6.95 1.46
N VAL A 71 5.29 -7.53 0.50
CA VAL A 71 4.92 -8.80 -0.17
C VAL A 71 4.85 -9.94 0.84
N GLU A 72 5.84 -10.09 1.73
CA GLU A 72 5.82 -11.10 2.79
C GLU A 72 4.58 -10.99 3.68
N LEU A 73 4.26 -9.77 4.13
CA LEU A 73 3.10 -9.52 4.99
C LEU A 73 1.78 -9.81 4.29
N LEU A 74 1.66 -9.46 3.01
CA LEU A 74 0.46 -9.74 2.22
C LEU A 74 0.28 -11.24 1.99
N ARG A 75 1.37 -11.98 1.72
CA ARG A 75 1.33 -13.45 1.59
C ARG A 75 0.92 -14.11 2.89
N ALA A 76 1.45 -13.63 4.02
CA ALA A 76 1.08 -14.14 5.34
C ALA A 76 -0.41 -13.89 5.67
N LYS A 77 -0.97 -12.75 5.22
CA LYS A 77 -2.36 -12.38 5.49
C LYS A 77 -3.37 -13.04 4.56
N TYR A 78 -3.05 -13.15 3.27
CA TYR A 78 -4.00 -13.53 2.22
C TYR A 78 -3.68 -14.86 1.52
N GLY A 79 -2.53 -15.47 1.80
CA GLY A 79 -2.04 -16.65 1.09
C GLY A 79 -1.04 -16.30 -0.02
N PRO A 80 -0.11 -17.22 -0.36
CA PRO A 80 0.90 -17.02 -1.40
C PRO A 80 0.32 -16.74 -2.79
N GLU A 81 -0.86 -17.27 -3.10
CA GLU A 81 -1.58 -17.14 -4.36
C GLU A 81 -2.19 -15.74 -4.58
N TRP A 82 -2.34 -14.96 -3.52
CA TRP A 82 -3.00 -13.64 -3.56
C TRP A 82 -2.05 -12.49 -3.89
N VAL A 83 -0.75 -12.68 -3.70
CA VAL A 83 0.28 -11.69 -4.10
C VAL A 83 0.78 -12.06 -5.49
N ALA A 84 -0.08 -11.81 -6.47
CA ALA A 84 0.24 -12.07 -7.87
C ALA A 84 1.25 -11.04 -8.40
N ASP A 85 2.00 -11.46 -9.42
CA ASP A 85 3.15 -10.75 -9.98
C ASP A 85 2.83 -9.30 -10.38
N TRP A 86 1.57 -9.02 -10.75
CA TRP A 86 1.09 -7.66 -11.04
C TRP A 86 1.38 -6.64 -9.93
N TYR A 87 1.42 -7.06 -8.66
CA TYR A 87 1.72 -6.16 -7.53
C TYR A 87 3.19 -5.69 -7.55
N VAL A 88 4.08 -6.55 -8.02
CA VAL A 88 5.52 -6.29 -8.17
C VAL A 88 5.81 -5.62 -9.52
N GLU A 89 5.20 -6.11 -10.60
CA GLU A 89 5.37 -5.63 -11.98
C GLU A 89 4.91 -4.18 -12.17
N MET A 90 3.88 -3.73 -11.44
CA MET A 90 3.35 -2.37 -11.53
C MET A 90 4.22 -1.31 -10.81
N GLY A 91 5.34 -1.70 -10.18
CA GLY A 91 6.28 -0.76 -9.56
C GLY A 91 5.66 0.07 -8.42
N ARG A 92 4.65 -0.47 -7.74
CA ARG A 92 3.89 0.28 -6.73
C ARG A 92 4.73 0.53 -5.48
N ILE A 93 4.73 1.78 -5.04
CA ILE A 93 5.50 2.21 -3.87
C ILE A 93 4.75 1.74 -2.62
N PRO A 94 5.34 0.86 -1.80
CA PRO A 94 4.79 0.52 -0.50
C PRO A 94 4.79 1.77 0.38
N VAL A 95 3.66 2.08 1.01
CA VAL A 95 3.54 3.22 1.91
C VAL A 95 3.71 2.75 3.35
N LYS A 96 4.69 3.34 4.02
CA LYS A 96 5.08 2.99 5.38
C LYS A 96 4.53 4.01 6.35
N LEU A 97 3.68 3.58 7.27
CA LEU A 97 3.16 4.39 8.36
C LEU A 97 3.68 3.86 9.70
N ARG A 98 4.30 4.74 10.47
CA ARG A 98 4.81 4.45 11.81
C ARG A 98 3.78 4.84 12.84
N ILE A 99 3.29 3.90 13.65
CA ILE A 99 2.38 4.24 14.75
C ILE A 99 3.14 5.08 15.77
N VAL A 100 2.55 6.22 16.14
CA VAL A 100 3.04 7.11 17.18
C VAL A 100 2.02 7.06 18.31
N SER A 101 2.33 6.29 19.34
CA SER A 101 1.55 6.21 20.57
C SER A 101 1.69 7.48 21.40
#